data_AF-A0A6V7KSK2-F1
#
_entry.id   AF-A0A6V7KSK2-F1
#
_cell.length_a   1.000
_cell.length_b   1.000
_cell.length_c   1.000
_cell.angle_alpha   90.00
_cell.angle_beta   90.00
_cell.angle_gamma   90.00
#
_symmetry.space_group_name_H-M   'P 1'
#
loop_
_entity.id
_entity.type
_entity.pdbx_description
1 polymer ?
#
loop_
_entity_poly.entity_id
_entity_poly.type
_entity_poly.pdbx_seq_one_letter_code
_entity_poly.pdbx_strand_id
1 'polypeptide(L)'
;LESLSQPELASRLTMNCVSGYVEPHKMANAPVTIIDVFDEYALSNVVREEMYKCYPNAKLAHLKSGGNFPYLSRSAEVNLHLQ
;
A
#
# COMPACT_ATOMS: atom_id res chain seq x y z
N LEU A 1 -1.07 4.65 17.24
CA LEU A 1 0.17 3.98 17.68
C LEU A 1 0.03 3.38 19.08
N GLU A 2 -0.60 4.10 20.01
CA GLU A 2 -0.77 3.66 21.42
C GLU A 2 -1.73 2.48 21.64
N SER A 3 -2.54 2.11 20.65
CA SER A 3 -3.45 0.96 20.70
C SER A 3 -2.86 -0.36 20.21
N LEU A 4 -1.62 -0.36 19.70
CA LEU A 4 -0.98 -1.56 19.14
C LEU A 4 -0.19 -2.30 20.22
N SER A 5 -0.21 -3.63 20.19
CA SER A 5 0.68 -4.43 21.02
C SER A 5 2.14 -4.27 20.58
N GLN A 6 3.09 -4.56 21.48
CA GLN A 6 4.53 -4.49 21.17
C GLN A 6 4.91 -5.31 19.92
N PRO A 7 4.45 -6.57 19.74
CA PRO A 7 4.78 -7.34 18.53
C PRO A 7 4.25 -6.71 17.25
N GLU A 8 3.02 -6.18 17.26
CA GLU A 8 2.43 -5.51 16.10
C GLU A 8 3.19 -4.24 15.74
N LEU A 9 3.58 -3.46 16.76
CA LEU A 9 4.36 -2.26 16.57
C LEU A 9 5.74 -2.58 15.98
N ALA A 10 6.46 -3.54 16.57
CA ALA A 10 7.76 -3.98 16.10
C ALA A 10 7.70 -4.46 14.64
N SER A 11 6.73 -5.32 14.32
CA SER A 11 6.53 -5.84 12.95
C SER A 11 6.27 -4.71 11.94
N ARG A 12 5.38 -3.75 12.26
CA ARG A 12 5.08 -2.62 11.36
C ARG A 12 6.28 -1.70 11.17
N LEU A 13 7.07 -1.44 12.22
CA LEU A 13 8.29 -0.65 12.10
C LEU A 13 9.30 -1.35 11.20
N THR A 14 9.53 -2.64 11.41
CA THR A 14 10.41 -3.44 10.55
C THR A 14 9.97 -3.35 9.09
N MET A 15 8.69 -3.57 8.79
CA MET A 15 8.19 -3.52 7.41
C MET A 15 8.32 -2.13 6.76
N ASN A 16 8.18 -1.03 7.51
CA ASN A 16 8.42 0.31 6.96
C ASN A 16 9.89 0.55 6.61
N CYS A 17 10.81 -0.16 7.28
CA CYS A 17 12.25 -0.02 7.06
C CYS A 17 12.83 -1.02 6.06
N VAL A 18 12.07 -2.05 5.66
CA VAL A 18 12.50 -2.99 4.63
C VAL A 18 12.33 -2.32 3.27
N SER A 19 13.44 -2.12 2.56
CA SER A 19 13.40 -1.68 1.18
C SER A 19 12.98 -2.84 0.27
N GLY A 20 11.88 -2.64 -0.46
CA GLY A 20 11.45 -3.50 -1.54
C GLY A 20 11.56 -2.75 -2.86
N TYR A 21 12.03 -3.42 -3.90
CA TYR A 21 12.00 -2.89 -5.26
C TYR A 21 11.26 -3.86 -6.18
N VAL A 22 10.27 -3.33 -6.89
CA VAL A 22 9.56 -4.04 -7.95
C VAL A 22 9.97 -3.44 -9.27
N GLU A 23 10.46 -4.26 -10.18
CA GLU A 23 10.80 -3.86 -11.54
C GLU A 23 9.51 -3.68 -12.37
N PRO A 24 9.09 -2.45 -12.71
CA PRO A 24 7.79 -2.21 -13.34
C PRO A 24 7.66 -2.90 -14.71
N HIS A 25 8.79 -3.00 -15.44
CA HIS A 25 8.83 -3.64 -16.76
C HIS A 25 8.50 -5.14 -16.71
N LYS A 26 8.77 -5.83 -15.58
CA LYS A 26 8.41 -7.25 -15.41
C LYS A 26 6.92 -7.44 -15.14
N MET A 27 6.24 -6.38 -14.68
CA MET A 27 4.81 -6.37 -14.38
C MET A 27 3.97 -5.83 -15.54
N ALA A 28 4.58 -5.50 -16.69
CA ALA A 28 3.90 -4.83 -17.80
C ALA A 28 2.67 -5.59 -18.33
N ASN A 29 2.69 -6.93 -18.29
CA ASN A 29 1.59 -7.78 -18.75
C ASN A 29 0.77 -8.38 -17.60
N ALA A 30 1.10 -8.05 -16.34
CA ALA A 30 0.35 -8.53 -15.19
C ALA A 30 -0.80 -7.56 -14.87
N PRO A 31 -1.99 -8.06 -14.49
CA PRO A 31 -3.02 -7.20 -13.95
C PRO A 31 -2.54 -6.62 -12.61
N VAL A 32 -2.39 -5.29 -12.56
CA VAL A 32 -1.96 -4.56 -11.36
C VAL A 32 -3.16 -3.87 -10.73
N THR A 33 -3.31 -4.01 -9.40
CA THR A 33 -4.24 -3.22 -8.60
C THR A 33 -3.44 -2.41 -7.61
N ILE A 34 -3.61 -1.09 -7.61
CA ILE A 34 -3.02 -0.19 -6.61
C ILE A 34 -4.12 0.17 -5.62
N ILE A 35 -3.86 -0.10 -4.34
CA ILE A 35 -4.74 0.26 -3.24
C ILE A 35 -4.09 1.45 -2.52
N ASP A 36 -4.65 2.64 -2.74
CA ASP A 36 -4.21 3.90 -2.11
C ASP A 36 -5.12 4.23 -0.93
N VAL A 37 -4.54 4.79 0.13
CA VAL A 37 -5.27 5.17 1.35
C VAL A 37 -5.21 6.69 1.50
N PHE A 38 -6.33 7.35 1.75
CA PHE A 38 -6.40 8.82 1.81
C PHE A 38 -6.15 9.44 3.19
N ASP A 39 -5.68 8.67 4.17
CA ASP A 39 -5.29 9.22 5.48
C ASP A 39 -3.86 9.77 5.49
N GLU A 40 -3.36 10.26 6.63
CA GLU A 40 -1.93 10.59 6.75
C GLU A 40 -1.11 9.29 6.77
N TYR A 41 -0.35 9.04 5.71
CA TYR A 41 0.57 7.92 5.59
C TYR A 41 1.96 8.39 5.15
N ALA A 42 2.97 7.54 5.30
CA ALA A 42 4.37 7.92 5.25
C ALA A 42 4.90 8.28 3.85
N LEU A 43 4.16 8.01 2.77
CA LEU A 43 4.63 8.27 1.41
C LEU A 43 4.26 9.69 0.97
N SER A 44 5.19 10.35 0.30
CA SER A 44 4.92 11.68 -0.26
C SER A 44 4.04 11.59 -1.51
N ASN A 45 3.32 12.67 -1.79
CA ASN A 45 2.50 12.80 -3.00
C ASN A 45 3.30 12.51 -4.29
N VAL A 46 4.57 12.90 -4.31
CA VAL A 46 5.45 12.66 -5.47
C VAL A 46 5.66 11.17 -5.72
N VAL A 47 5.91 10.38 -4.67
CA VAL A 47 6.10 8.93 -4.82
C VAL A 47 4.83 8.26 -5.34
N ARG A 48 3.67 8.71 -4.85
CA ARG A 48 2.37 8.23 -5.35
C ARG A 48 2.17 8.55 -6.83
N GLU A 49 2.43 9.79 -7.25
CA GLU A 49 2.28 10.19 -8.65
C GLU A 49 3.20 9.38 -9.57
N GLU A 50 4.45 9.14 -9.16
CA GLU A 50 5.38 8.30 -9.92
C GLU A 50 4.90 6.85 -9.99
N MET A 51 4.34 6.30 -8.91
CA MET A 51 3.75 4.95 -8.92
C MET A 51 2.62 4.84 -9.95
N TYR A 52 1.73 5.83 -10.03
CA TYR A 52 0.65 5.85 -11.02
C TYR A 52 1.19 5.93 -12.46
N LYS A 53 2.27 6.67 -12.69
CA LYS A 53 2.94 6.71 -14.01
C LYS A 53 3.58 5.38 -14.38
N CYS A 54 4.14 4.64 -13.42
CA CYS A 54 4.73 3.32 -13.66
C CYS A 54 3.68 2.26 -14.04
N TYR A 55 2.43 2.42 -13.60
CA TYR A 55 1.35 1.45 -13.83
C TYR A 55 0.08 2.13 -14.37
N PRO A 56 0.11 2.66 -15.61
CA PRO A 56 -0.98 3.48 -16.15
C PRO A 56 -2.29 2.71 -16.37
N ASN A 57 -2.21 1.39 -16.49
CA ASN A 57 -3.37 0.51 -16.69
C ASN A 57 -3.84 -0.17 -15.39
N ALA A 58 -3.29 0.20 -14.24
CA ALA A 58 -3.66 -0.42 -12.98
C ALA A 58 -5.10 -0.05 -12.57
N LYS A 59 -5.79 -1.01 -11.95
CA LYS A 59 -7.03 -0.72 -11.23
C LYS A 59 -6.68 0.08 -9.98
N LEU A 60 -7.27 1.27 -9.83
CA LEU A 60 -7.12 2.10 -8.64
C LEU A 60 -8.27 1.82 -7.66
N ALA A 61 -7.92 1.42 -6.44
CA ALA A 61 -8.84 1.28 -5.32
C ALA A 61 -8.45 2.27 -4.23
N HIS A 62 -9.42 2.99 -3.69
CA HIS A 62 -9.17 4.01 -2.67
C HIS A 62 -9.85 3.63 -1.36
N LEU A 63 -9.07 3.64 -0.28
CA LEU A 63 -9.56 3.43 1.07
C LEU A 63 -9.55 4.75 1.83
N LYS A 64 -10.57 4.96 2.68
CA LYS A 64 -10.69 6.19 3.47
C LYS A 64 -9.63 6.29 4.57
N SER A 65 -9.24 5.14 5.14
CA SER A 65 -8.25 5.04 6.21
C SER A 65 -7.60 3.66 6.18
N GLY A 66 -6.43 3.51 6.79
CA GLY A 66 -5.68 2.26 6.78
C GLY A 66 -4.19 2.42 7.07
N GLY A 67 -3.64 3.64 7.01
CA GLY A 67 -2.23 3.92 7.18
C GLY A 67 -1.33 3.18 6.18
N ASN A 68 -0.07 2.94 6.55
CA ASN A 68 0.93 2.35 5.65
C ASN A 68 0.65 0.89 5.24
N PHE A 69 -0.14 0.15 6.03
CA PHE A 69 -0.40 -1.27 5.78
C PHE A 69 -1.91 -1.56 5.83
N PRO A 70 -2.68 -1.12 4.82
CA PRO A 70 -4.13 -1.30 4.79
C PRO A 70 -4.56 -2.77 4.85
N TYR A 71 -3.73 -3.70 4.36
CA TYR A 71 -4.03 -5.14 4.43
C TYR A 71 -4.00 -5.70 5.86
N LEU A 72 -3.30 -5.04 6.80
CA LEU A 72 -3.32 -5.39 8.23
C LEU A 72 -4.44 -4.68 8.99
N SER A 73 -4.69 -3.42 8.67
CA SER A 73 -5.63 -2.57 9.43
C SER A 73 -7.08 -2.66 8.92
N ARG A 74 -7.27 -2.91 7.62
CA ARG A 74 -8.55 -2.92 6.88
C ARG A 74 -8.62 -4.12 5.93
N SER A 75 -8.22 -5.30 6.39
CA SER A 75 -8.17 -6.53 5.57
C SER A 75 -9.47 -6.83 4.83
N ALA A 76 -10.62 -6.61 5.47
CA ALA A 76 -11.93 -6.80 4.85
C ALA A 76 -12.16 -5.88 3.64
N GLU A 77 -11.82 -4.59 3.74
CA GLU A 77 -11.97 -3.63 2.64
C GLU A 77 -10.96 -3.91 1.52
N VAL A 78 -9.72 -4.27 1.88
CA VAL A 78 -8.69 -4.68 0.90
C VAL A 78 -9.15 -5.90 0.11
N ASN A 79 -9.70 -6.92 0.77
CA ASN A 79 -10.12 -8.16 0.12
C ASN A 79 -11.22 -7.95 -0.94
N LEU A 80 -12.05 -6.91 -0.82
CA LEU A 80 -13.05 -6.59 -1.85
C LEU A 80 -12.41 -6.21 -3.20
N HIS A 81 -11.17 -5.73 -3.19
CA HIS A 81 -10.48 -5.27 -4.38
C HIS A 81 -9.61 -6.36 -5.03
N LEU A 82 -9.36 -7.47 -4.34
CA LEU A 82 -8.52 -8.59 -4.79
C LEU A 82 -9.25 -9.62 -5.69
N GLN A 83 -10.53 -9.38 -6.00
CA GLN A 83 -11.34 -10.22 -6.89
C GLN A 83 -11.07 -9.96 -8.37
#